data_AF-A0A1X1XGF4-F1
#
_entry.id   AF-A0A1X1XGF4-F1
#
_cell.length_a   1.000
_cell.length_b   1.000
_cell.length_c   1.000
_cell.angle_alpha   90.00
_cell.angle_beta   90.00
_cell.angle_gamma   90.00
#
_symmetry.space_group_name_H-M   'P 1'
#
loop_
_entity.id
_entity.type
_entity.pdbx_description
1 polymer ?
#
loop_
_entity_poly.entity_id
_entity_poly.type
_entity_poly.pdbx_seq_one_letter_code
_entity_poly.pdbx_strand_id
1 'polypeptide(L)'
;MSFLLDPPMLVASGVVIERGLPPEQRDAAEAATLGVFFGGSFGLYNNVPGLGVLWRPFRARNGRDFMWNSGVFGVKTDELRWPMHALAAGIFATYPFFLKLGRGLGRRFG
;
A
#
# COMPACT_ATOMS: atom_id res chain seq x y z
N MET A 1 4.05 7.51 -7.45
CA MET A 1 3.02 7.57 -6.39
C MET A 1 3.08 6.26 -5.62
N SER A 2 3.07 6.27 -4.28
CA SER A 2 3.02 5.01 -3.51
C SER A 2 1.79 4.21 -3.89
N PHE A 3 0.68 4.89 -4.16
CA PHE A 3 -0.56 4.28 -4.67
C PHE A 3 -0.44 3.50 -5.99
N LEU A 4 0.61 3.73 -6.79
CA LEU A 4 0.89 2.95 -8.01
C LEU A 4 1.82 1.77 -7.74
N LEU A 5 2.62 1.82 -6.67
CA LEU A 5 3.52 0.76 -6.22
C LEU A 5 2.80 -0.25 -5.31
N ASP A 6 1.80 0.21 -4.54
CA ASP A 6 1.10 -0.64 -3.60
C ASP A 6 0.36 -1.82 -4.29
N PRO A 7 -0.35 -1.64 -5.42
CA PRO A 7 -0.99 -2.76 -6.13
C PRO A 7 -0.04 -3.87 -6.59
N PRO A 8 1.07 -3.61 -7.33
CA PRO A 8 2.01 -4.68 -7.71
C PRO A 8 2.72 -5.28 -6.49
N MET A 9 3.00 -4.49 -5.43
CA MET A 9 3.57 -5.03 -4.20
C MET A 9 2.61 -5.96 -3.46
N LEU A 10 1.31 -5.65 -3.43
CA LEU A 10 0.28 -6.53 -2.84
C LEU A 10 0.13 -7.82 -3.65
N VAL A 11 0.17 -7.75 -4.98
CA VAL A 11 0.18 -8.95 -5.84
C VAL A 11 1.41 -9.81 -5.56
N ALA A 12 2.60 -9.21 -5.53
CA ALA A 12 3.84 -9.93 -5.22
C ALA A 12 3.80 -10.56 -3.82
N SER A 13 3.29 -9.82 -2.83
CA SER A 13 3.12 -10.31 -1.45
C SER A 13 2.17 -11.51 -1.40
N GLY A 14 1.05 -11.46 -2.15
CA GLY A 14 0.12 -12.58 -2.25
C GLY A 14 0.75 -13.83 -2.87
N VAL A 15 1.58 -13.68 -3.90
CA VAL A 15 2.33 -14.79 -4.50
C VAL A 15 3.31 -15.40 -3.49
N VAL A 16 4.05 -14.55 -2.77
CA VAL A 16 5.03 -15.00 -1.75
C VAL A 16 4.33 -15.71 -0.59
N ILE A 17 3.20 -15.19 -0.09
CA ILE A 17 2.41 -15.83 0.96
C ILE A 17 1.93 -17.22 0.52
N GLU A 18 1.37 -17.32 -0.70
CA GLU A 18 0.80 -18.59 -1.16
C GLU A 18 1.86 -19.66 -1.43
N ARG A 19 3.04 -19.27 -1.91
CA ARG A 19 4.14 -20.21 -2.23
C ARG A 19 5.06 -20.49 -1.05
N GLY A 20 5.27 -19.52 -0.17
CA GLY A 20 6.30 -19.57 0.86
C GLY A 20 5.80 -20.00 2.23
N LEU A 21 4.50 -19.93 2.50
CA LEU A 21 3.94 -20.23 3.83
C LEU A 21 3.09 -21.51 3.86
N PRO A 22 3.13 -22.25 4.99
CA PRO A 22 2.20 -23.33 5.26
C PRO A 22 0.75 -22.85 5.24
N PRO A 23 -0.22 -23.66 4.79
CA PRO A 23 -1.62 -23.26 4.70
C PRO A 23 -2.18 -22.63 5.97
N GLU A 24 -1.84 -23.16 7.16
CA GLU A 24 -2.29 -22.63 8.44
C GLU A 24 -1.82 -21.19 8.75
N GLN A 25 -0.75 -20.71 8.11
CA GLN A 25 -0.19 -19.37 8.35
C GLN A 25 -0.63 -18.34 7.31
N ARG A 26 -1.20 -18.76 6.17
CA ARG A 26 -1.46 -17.86 5.03
C ARG A 26 -2.49 -16.78 5.36
N ASP A 27 -3.51 -17.11 6.13
CA ASP A 27 -4.57 -16.16 6.47
C ASP A 27 -4.10 -15.13 7.51
N ALA A 28 -3.26 -15.55 8.47
CA ALA A 28 -2.60 -14.63 9.39
C ALA A 28 -1.63 -13.70 8.65
N ALA A 29 -0.87 -14.23 7.69
CA ALA A 29 0.05 -13.43 6.87
C ALA A 29 -0.68 -12.46 5.93
N GLU A 30 -1.83 -12.86 5.38
CA GLU A 30 -2.71 -11.98 4.62
C GLU A 30 -3.20 -10.81 5.50
N ALA A 31 -3.72 -11.11 6.70
CA ALA A 31 -4.20 -10.09 7.63
C ALA A 31 -3.07 -9.16 8.08
N ALA A 32 -1.89 -9.69 8.38
CA ALA A 32 -0.72 -8.90 8.74
C ALA A 32 -0.26 -7.99 7.58
N THR A 33 -0.23 -8.51 6.36
CA THR A 33 0.13 -7.73 5.16
C THR A 33 -0.86 -6.60 4.93
N LEU A 34 -2.17 -6.89 4.98
CA LEU A 34 -3.18 -5.84 4.90
C LEU A 34 -3.02 -4.83 6.03
N GLY A 35 -2.79 -5.27 7.27
CA GLY A 35 -2.56 -4.39 8.40
C GLY A 35 -1.36 -3.45 8.20
N VAL A 36 -0.25 -3.95 7.66
CA VAL A 36 0.93 -3.12 7.33
C VAL A 36 0.63 -2.14 6.21
N PHE A 37 -0.06 -2.56 5.15
CA PHE A 37 -0.40 -1.68 4.03
C PHE A 37 -1.43 -0.63 4.44
N PHE A 38 -2.50 -0.99 5.15
CA PHE A 38 -3.48 -0.04 5.67
C PHE A 38 -2.88 0.87 6.73
N GLY A 39 -2.18 0.33 7.72
CA GLY A 39 -1.60 1.09 8.81
C GLY A 39 -0.48 2.03 8.34
N GLY A 40 0.41 1.52 7.48
CA GLY A 40 1.47 2.30 6.87
C GLY A 40 0.90 3.42 5.99
N SER A 41 -0.06 3.10 5.13
CA SER A 41 -0.67 4.09 4.25
C SER A 41 -1.50 5.12 5.02
N PHE A 42 -2.30 4.71 6.00
CA PHE A 42 -3.09 5.61 6.84
C PHE A 42 -2.19 6.51 7.70
N GLY A 43 -1.13 5.96 8.27
CA GLY A 43 -0.14 6.71 9.03
C GLY A 43 0.62 7.72 8.16
N LEU A 44 1.02 7.33 6.95
CA LEU A 44 1.63 8.23 5.97
C LEU A 44 0.66 9.34 5.56
N TYR A 45 -0.60 9.00 5.30
CA TYR A 45 -1.64 9.96 4.92
C TYR A 45 -1.94 11.00 6.01
N ASN A 46 -1.94 10.57 7.27
CA ASN A 46 -2.14 11.42 8.45
C ASN A 46 -0.86 12.11 8.93
N ASN A 47 0.27 11.94 8.22
CA ASN A 47 1.56 12.52 8.58
C ASN A 47 1.99 12.19 10.02
N VAL A 48 1.76 10.95 10.47
CA VAL A 48 2.13 10.50 11.82
C VAL A 48 3.64 10.68 12.04
N PRO A 49 4.06 11.31 13.15
CA PRO A 49 5.48 11.47 13.49
C PRO A 49 6.17 10.10 13.58
N GLY A 50 7.34 9.95 12.95
CA GLY A 50 8.12 8.70 12.96
C GLY A 50 8.12 7.92 11.64
N LEU A 51 7.11 8.11 10.77
CA LEU A 51 7.10 7.51 9.43
C LEU A 51 8.00 8.23 8.42
N GLY A 52 8.78 9.22 8.90
CA GLY A 52 9.79 9.98 8.15
C GLY A 52 10.73 9.12 7.32
N VAL A 53 11.14 7.97 7.87
CA VAL A 53 12.10 7.06 7.22
C VAL A 53 11.54 6.46 5.93
N LEU A 54 10.21 6.27 5.83
CA LEU A 54 9.58 5.66 4.66
C LEU A 54 9.55 6.61 3.45
N TRP A 55 9.49 7.92 3.67
CA TRP A 55 9.32 8.91 2.60
C TRP A 55 10.51 9.85 2.38
N ARG A 56 11.37 10.06 3.38
CA ARG A 56 12.58 10.90 3.25
C ARG A 56 13.51 10.50 2.09
N PRO A 57 13.72 9.20 1.78
CA PRO A 57 14.56 8.80 0.63
C PRO A 57 14.00 9.28 -0.72
N PHE A 58 12.70 9.52 -0.78
CA PHE A 58 11.99 9.85 -2.02
C PHE A 58 11.82 11.36 -2.23
N ARG A 59 12.57 12.22 -1.53
CA ARG A 59 12.48 13.70 -1.62
C ARG A 59 11.06 14.27 -1.40
N ALA A 60 10.15 13.50 -0.82
CA ALA A 60 8.81 13.96 -0.48
C ALA A 60 8.84 14.93 0.70
N ARG A 61 7.91 15.90 0.73
CA ARG A 61 7.80 16.90 1.80
C ARG A 61 7.19 16.34 3.09
N ASN A 62 6.31 15.36 2.97
CA ASN A 62 5.65 14.67 4.09
C ASN A 62 5.07 13.32 3.62
N GLY A 63 4.47 12.53 4.53
CA GLY A 63 3.94 11.21 4.22
C GLY A 63 2.79 11.25 3.19
N ARG A 64 1.95 12.29 3.24
CA ARG A 64 0.86 12.50 2.27
C ARG A 64 1.37 12.82 0.87
N ASP A 65 2.42 13.63 0.77
CA ASP A 65 3.10 13.94 -0.48
C ASP A 65 3.79 12.69 -1.05
N PHE A 66 4.36 11.84 -0.21
CA PHE A 66 4.90 10.56 -0.67
C PHE A 66 3.83 9.63 -1.27
N MET A 67 2.64 9.57 -0.66
CA MET A 67 1.55 8.76 -1.19
C MET A 67 1.12 9.22 -2.59
N TRP A 68 0.92 10.52 -2.77
CA TRP A 68 0.43 11.10 -4.03
C TRP A 68 1.50 11.31 -5.08
N ASN A 69 2.76 11.54 -4.70
CA ASN A 69 3.77 11.98 -5.65
C ASN A 69 4.99 11.07 -5.72
N SER A 70 5.27 10.32 -4.64
CA SER A 70 6.57 9.65 -4.44
C SER A 70 7.77 10.56 -4.73
N GLY A 71 7.60 11.88 -4.57
CA GLY A 71 8.58 12.92 -4.90
C GLY A 71 8.93 13.12 -6.37
N VAL A 72 8.18 12.51 -7.31
CA VAL A 72 8.40 12.65 -8.76
C VAL A 72 7.26 13.39 -9.46
N PHE A 73 6.04 13.30 -8.93
CA PHE A 73 4.88 14.01 -9.46
C PHE A 73 4.60 15.29 -8.67
N GLY A 74 4.06 16.31 -9.34
CA GLY A 74 3.83 17.64 -8.78
C GLY A 74 2.40 17.88 -8.32
N VAL A 75 1.72 16.89 -7.71
CA VAL A 75 0.36 17.08 -7.19
C VAL A 75 0.41 17.99 -5.97
N LYS A 76 -0.29 19.13 -6.02
CA LYS A 76 -0.43 20.04 -4.87
C LYS A 76 -1.27 19.39 -3.78
N THR A 77 -0.62 18.69 -2.86
CA THR A 77 -1.27 18.04 -1.71
C THR A 77 -1.81 19.04 -0.68
N ASP A 78 -1.43 20.31 -0.78
CA ASP A 78 -1.85 21.38 0.13
C ASP A 78 -3.28 21.88 -0.16
N GLU A 79 -3.81 21.58 -1.36
CA GLU A 79 -5.19 21.89 -1.80
C GLU A 79 -6.05 20.60 -1.90
N LEU A 80 -5.76 19.58 -1.10
CA LEU A 80 -6.47 18.29 -1.13
C LEU A 80 -7.94 18.46 -0.72
N ARG A 81 -8.84 18.56 -1.71
CA ARG A 81 -10.29 18.61 -1.54
C ARG A 81 -10.86 17.21 -1.25
N TRP A 82 -12.06 17.14 -0.65
CA TRP A 82 -12.81 15.90 -0.35
C TRP A 82 -12.75 14.78 -1.42
N PRO A 83 -12.82 15.07 -2.74
CA PRO A 83 -12.76 14.04 -3.78
C PRO A 83 -11.47 13.21 -3.76
N MET A 84 -10.35 13.79 -3.34
CA MET A 84 -9.08 13.09 -3.28
C MET A 84 -8.96 12.19 -2.05
N HIS A 85 -9.65 12.54 -0.95
CA HIS A 85 -9.83 11.64 0.19
C HIS A 85 -10.67 10.42 -0.22
N ALA A 86 -11.73 10.64 -1.00
CA ALA A 86 -12.56 9.57 -1.54
C ALA A 86 -11.78 8.68 -2.53
N LEU A 87 -10.92 9.27 -3.37
CA LEU A 87 -10.06 8.51 -4.28
C LEU A 87 -9.04 7.65 -3.52
N ALA A 88 -8.39 8.20 -2.49
CA ALA A 88 -7.50 7.44 -1.61
C ALA A 88 -8.25 6.28 -0.94
N ALA A 89 -9.45 6.53 -0.41
CA ALA A 89 -10.30 5.48 0.18
C ALA A 89 -10.69 4.41 -0.86
N GLY A 90 -10.99 4.82 -2.10
CA GLY A 90 -11.26 3.91 -3.21
C GLY A 90 -10.05 3.02 -3.52
N ILE A 91 -8.85 3.59 -3.56
CA ILE A 91 -7.62 2.81 -3.80
C ILE A 91 -7.37 1.86 -2.63
N PHE A 92 -7.54 2.30 -1.38
CA PHE A 92 -7.44 1.42 -0.22
C PHE A 92 -8.45 0.26 -0.25
N ALA A 93 -9.67 0.50 -0.73
CA ALA A 93 -10.67 -0.54 -0.88
C ALA A 93 -10.25 -1.62 -1.92
N THR A 94 -9.34 -1.29 -2.85
CA THR A 94 -8.80 -2.25 -3.81
C THR A 94 -7.65 -3.11 -3.27
N TYR A 95 -7.09 -2.81 -2.09
CA TYR A 95 -5.91 -3.53 -1.57
C TYR A 95 -6.16 -5.03 -1.29
N PRO A 96 -7.28 -5.42 -0.65
CA PRO A 96 -7.61 -6.84 -0.47
C PRO A 96 -7.76 -7.58 -1.81
N PHE A 97 -8.24 -6.90 -2.85
CA PHE A 97 -8.40 -7.50 -4.18
C PHE A 97 -7.05 -7.86 -4.80
N PHE A 98 -6.08 -6.94 -4.79
CA PHE A 98 -4.74 -7.20 -5.34
C PHE A 98 -3.99 -8.31 -4.59
N LEU A 99 -4.13 -8.35 -3.27
CA LEU A 99 -3.51 -9.39 -2.46
C LEU A 99 -4.08 -10.78 -2.77
N LYS A 100 -5.41 -10.89 -2.86
CA LYS A 100 -6.08 -12.14 -3.26
C LYS A 100 -5.76 -12.56 -4.68
N LEU A 101 -5.62 -11.60 -5.59
CA LEU A 101 -5.18 -11.86 -6.96
C LEU A 101 -3.75 -12.45 -6.98
N GLY A 102 -2.85 -11.91 -6.17
CA GLY A 102 -1.51 -12.46 -5.95
C GLY A 102 -1.52 -13.90 -5.41
N ARG A 103 -2.34 -14.18 -4.38
CA ARG A 103 -2.51 -15.54 -3.85
C ARG A 103 -3.04 -16.51 -4.92
N GLY A 104 -4.02 -16.08 -5.72
CA GLY A 104 -4.56 -16.87 -6.83
C GLY A 104 -3.52 -17.20 -7.90
N LEU A 105 -2.66 -16.24 -8.26
CA LEU A 105 -1.53 -16.46 -9.16
C LEU A 105 -0.50 -17.42 -8.55
N GLY A 106 -0.16 -17.24 -7.27
CA GLY A 106 0.75 -18.12 -6.54
C GLY A 106 0.30 -19.58 -6.52
N ARG A 107 -1.02 -19.81 -6.40
CA ARG A 107 -1.64 -21.15 -6.45
C ARG A 107 -1.69 -21.75 -7.85
N ARG A 108 -1.84 -20.92 -8.89
CA ARG A 108 -1.96 -21.39 -10.29
C ARG A 108 -0.61 -21.70 -10.93
N PHE A 109 0.45 -21.04 -10.49
CA PHE A 109 1.78 -21.13 -11.08
C PHE A 109 2.84 -21.67 -10.11
N GLY A 110 2.49 -22.07 -8.90
CA GLY A 110 3.38 -22.68 -7.89
C GLY A 110 3.01 -24.13 -7.68
#